data_AF-A0A0X3TAY2-F1
#
_entry.id   AF-A0A0X3TAY2-F1
#
_cell.length_a   1.000
_cell.length_b   1.000
_cell.length_c   1.000
_cell.angle_alpha   90.00
_cell.angle_beta   90.00
_cell.angle_gamma   90.00
#
_symmetry.space_group_name_H-M   'P 1'
#
loop_
_entity.id
_entity.type
_entity.pdbx_description
1 polymer ?
#
loop_
_entity_poly.entity_id
_entity_poly.type
_entity_poly.pdbx_seq_one_letter_code
_entity_poly.pdbx_strand_id
1 'polypeptide(L)'
;MTGSVTHSTASPSAALIWGQWLVSAYVVWHWALGYVTGGVLFGLLPSGVAGQLMAHLLQAAYFGAFVGLIALWALGWRAREIRRHRSPFWLLVAFVALTLNAMWVSPLMTTLKQPETMLYWGMNFSFWHGVSQFLYLVSWGAVAWWGLSLMRLSRQSRPTTTSV
;
A
#
# COMPACT_ATOMS: atom_id res chain seq x y z
N MET A 1 27.86 -45.28 -12.57
CA MET A 1 27.18 -44.31 -13.45
C MET A 1 26.50 -43.27 -12.58
N THR A 2 27.16 -42.14 -12.35
CA THR A 2 26.64 -41.00 -11.59
C THR A 2 25.91 -40.08 -12.56
N GLY A 3 24.58 -40.14 -12.57
CA GLY A 3 23.76 -39.22 -13.34
C GLY A 3 23.88 -37.81 -12.75
N SER A 4 24.48 -36.88 -13.49
CA SER A 4 24.50 -35.47 -13.11
C SER A 4 23.08 -34.91 -13.22
N VAL A 5 22.42 -34.70 -12.07
CA VAL A 5 21.16 -33.96 -12.02
C VAL A 5 21.49 -32.49 -12.27
N THR A 6 21.23 -32.02 -13.49
CA THR A 6 21.31 -30.59 -13.81
C THR A 6 20.17 -29.86 -13.12
N HIS A 7 20.44 -29.32 -11.93
CA HIS A 7 19.54 -28.37 -11.28
C HIS A 7 19.54 -27.07 -12.09
N SER A 8 18.48 -26.86 -12.88
CA SER A 8 18.25 -25.60 -13.60
C SER A 8 18.16 -24.45 -12.60
N THR A 9 19.08 -23.48 -12.72
CA THR A 9 19.10 -22.25 -11.95
C THR A 9 18.06 -21.27 -12.50
N ALA A 10 16.79 -21.50 -12.18
CA ALA A 10 15.73 -20.57 -12.61
C ALA A 10 15.89 -19.22 -11.90
N SER A 11 16.31 -18.19 -12.64
CA SER A 11 16.27 -16.81 -12.17
C SER A 11 14.81 -16.44 -11.84
N PRO A 12 14.55 -15.65 -10.77
CA PRO A 12 13.20 -15.18 -10.49
C PRO A 12 12.63 -14.46 -11.72
N SER A 13 11.36 -14.73 -12.03
CA SER A 13 10.73 -14.13 -13.21
C SER A 13 10.74 -12.61 -13.11
N ALA A 14 10.86 -11.92 -14.25
CA ALA A 14 10.83 -10.46 -14.29
C ALA A 14 9.58 -9.90 -13.58
N ALA A 15 8.45 -10.60 -13.64
CA ALA A 15 7.23 -10.23 -12.94
C ALA A 15 7.38 -10.19 -11.41
N LEU A 16 8.13 -11.12 -10.80
CA LEU A 16 8.40 -11.09 -9.36
C LEU A 16 9.26 -9.88 -8.97
N ILE A 17 10.28 -9.58 -9.79
CA ILE A 17 11.15 -8.43 -9.56
C ILE A 17 10.34 -7.13 -9.64
N TRP A 18 9.55 -6.95 -10.71
CA TRP A 18 8.66 -5.80 -10.85
C TRP A 18 7.63 -5.70 -9.72
N GLY A 19 7.07 -6.83 -9.28
CA GLY A 19 6.14 -6.86 -8.16
C GLY A 19 6.77 -6.38 -6.86
N GLN A 20 8.02 -6.76 -6.59
CA GLN A 20 8.76 -6.28 -5.43
C GLN A 20 9.02 -4.78 -5.52
N TRP A 21 9.50 -4.27 -6.67
CA TRP A 21 9.71 -2.84 -6.86
C TRP A 21 8.44 -2.01 -6.71
N LEU A 22 7.33 -2.46 -7.30
CA LEU A 22 6.05 -1.77 -7.20
C LEU A 22 5.52 -1.75 -5.76
N VAL A 23 5.64 -2.87 -5.02
CA VAL A 23 5.26 -2.89 -3.60
C VAL A 23 6.14 -1.95 -2.79
N SER A 24 7.47 -2.00 -2.97
CA SER A 24 8.40 -1.10 -2.28
C SER A 24 8.09 0.37 -2.57
N ALA A 25 7.87 0.72 -3.84
CA ALA A 25 7.49 2.07 -4.23
C ALA A 25 6.18 2.50 -3.57
N TYR A 26 5.15 1.64 -3.58
CA TYR A 26 3.86 1.92 -2.94
C TYR A 26 4.02 2.19 -1.44
N VAL A 27 4.74 1.30 -0.74
CA VAL A 27 4.95 1.33 0.71
C VAL A 27 5.75 2.58 1.12
N VAL A 28 6.83 2.88 0.41
CA VAL A 28 7.71 4.03 0.70
C VAL A 28 6.97 5.33 0.40
N TRP A 29 6.25 5.42 -0.73
CA TRP A 29 5.46 6.60 -1.09
C TRP A 29 4.42 6.94 -0.01
N HIS A 30 3.65 5.95 0.45
CA HIS A 30 2.64 6.16 1.49
C HIS A 30 3.25 6.57 2.81
N TRP A 31 4.38 5.97 3.19
CA TRP A 31 5.06 6.33 4.42
C TRP A 31 5.63 7.75 4.36
N ALA A 32 6.29 8.11 3.25
CA ALA A 32 6.86 9.43 3.04
C ALA A 32 5.79 10.54 3.03
N LEU A 33 4.66 10.32 2.35
CA LEU A 33 3.58 11.31 2.34
C LEU A 33 2.82 11.36 3.66
N GLY A 34 2.47 10.21 4.23
CA GLY A 34 1.62 10.15 5.44
C GLY A 34 2.34 10.62 6.70
N TYR A 35 3.61 10.24 6.88
CA TYR A 35 4.33 10.47 8.14
C TYR A 35 5.38 11.57 8.03
N VAL A 36 6.21 11.55 6.99
CA VAL A 36 7.32 12.52 6.87
C VAL A 36 6.78 13.88 6.43
N THR A 37 6.03 13.91 5.34
CA THR A 37 5.57 15.16 4.73
C THR A 37 4.63 15.93 5.65
N GLY A 38 3.71 15.24 6.32
CA GLY A 38 2.85 15.85 7.33
C GLY A 38 3.65 16.52 8.46
N GLY A 39 4.60 15.78 9.06
CA GLY A 39 5.44 16.33 10.14
C GLY A 39 6.24 17.55 9.71
N VAL A 40 6.82 17.53 8.50
CA VAL A 40 7.59 18.65 7.96
C VAL A 40 6.70 19.86 7.66
N LEU A 41 5.54 19.69 7.02
CA LEU A 41 4.65 20.80 6.68
C LEU A 41 4.13 21.51 7.93
N PHE A 42 3.67 20.77 8.94
CA PHE A 42 3.16 21.35 10.18
C PHE A 42 4.27 21.92 11.08
N GLY A 43 5.53 21.48 10.91
CA GLY A 43 6.67 22.05 11.61
C GLY A 43 7.18 23.37 11.01
N LEU A 44 6.93 23.62 9.72
CA LEU A 44 7.49 24.77 8.99
C LEU A 44 6.46 25.82 8.58
N LEU A 45 5.17 25.47 8.50
CA LEU A 45 4.13 26.36 7.97
C LEU A 45 3.02 26.62 9.01
N PRO A 46 2.30 27.76 8.90
CA PRO A 46 1.08 27.97 9.66
C PRO A 46 0.08 26.83 9.42
N SER A 47 -0.60 26.39 10.47
CA SER A 47 -1.48 25.21 10.46
C SER A 47 -2.55 25.24 9.37
N GLY A 48 -3.09 26.43 9.05
CA GLY A 48 -4.05 26.61 7.96
C GLY A 48 -3.47 26.31 6.58
N VAL A 49 -2.27 26.83 6.29
CA VAL A 49 -1.58 26.61 5.00
C VAL A 49 -1.10 25.17 4.89
N ALA A 50 -0.49 24.63 5.96
CA ALA A 50 -0.07 23.23 6.02
C ALA A 50 -1.25 22.28 5.76
N GLY A 51 -2.41 22.55 6.37
CA GLY A 51 -3.62 21.76 6.18
C GLY A 51 -4.15 21.77 4.74
N GLN A 52 -4.12 22.93 4.07
CA GLN A 52 -4.52 23.05 2.67
C GLN A 52 -3.57 22.28 1.73
N LEU A 53 -2.25 22.46 1.90
CA LEU A 53 -1.26 21.72 1.12
C LEU A 53 -1.36 20.22 1.35
N MET A 54 -1.53 19.80 2.61
CA MET A 54 -1.71 18.39 2.95
C MET A 54 -2.96 17.80 2.30
N ALA A 55 -4.06 18.55 2.18
CA ALA A 55 -5.26 18.08 1.49
C ALA A 55 -5.00 17.77 0.00
N HIS A 56 -4.28 18.66 -0.70
CA HIS A 56 -3.90 18.42 -2.10
C HIS A 56 -2.94 17.24 -2.26
N LEU A 57 -1.93 17.15 -1.38
CA LEU A 57 -1.00 16.03 -1.37
C LEU A 57 -1.70 14.70 -1.07
N LEU A 58 -2.69 14.70 -0.17
CA LEU A 58 -3.48 13.51 0.13
C LEU A 58 -4.32 13.07 -1.07
N GLN A 59 -4.90 14.01 -1.82
CA GLN A 59 -5.64 13.70 -3.06
C GLN A 59 -4.72 13.08 -4.11
N ALA A 60 -3.52 13.65 -4.31
CA ALA A 60 -2.51 13.07 -5.19
C ALA A 60 -2.04 11.69 -4.68
N ALA A 61 -1.90 11.52 -3.37
CA ALA A 61 -1.55 10.26 -2.74
C ALA A 61 -2.60 9.18 -3.02
N TYR A 62 -3.89 9.50 -2.83
CA TYR A 62 -4.99 8.59 -3.14
C TYR A 62 -4.98 8.18 -4.61
N PHE A 63 -4.84 9.13 -5.53
CA PHE A 63 -4.77 8.83 -6.96
C PHE A 63 -3.60 7.89 -7.29
N GLY A 64 -2.39 8.23 -6.83
CA GLY A 64 -1.20 7.40 -7.02
C GLY A 64 -1.34 6.01 -6.40
N ALA A 65 -1.99 5.93 -5.23
CA ALA A 65 -2.27 4.68 -4.55
C ALA A 65 -3.24 3.78 -5.34
N PHE A 66 -4.32 4.34 -5.88
CA PHE A 66 -5.24 3.57 -6.74
C PHE A 66 -4.54 3.07 -8.01
N VAL A 67 -3.74 3.92 -8.67
CA VAL A 67 -2.94 3.52 -9.84
C VAL A 67 -1.98 2.38 -9.47
N GLY A 68 -1.28 2.50 -8.34
CA GLY A 68 -0.37 1.48 -7.84
C GLY A 68 -1.07 0.15 -7.54
N LEU A 69 -2.24 0.20 -6.88
CA LEU A 69 -3.04 -1.00 -6.59
C LEU A 69 -3.54 -1.68 -7.86
N ILE A 70 -4.00 -0.91 -8.85
CA ILE A 70 -4.43 -1.46 -10.14
C ILE A 70 -3.24 -2.10 -10.86
N ALA A 71 -2.07 -1.47 -10.86
CA ALA A 71 -0.86 -2.04 -11.46
C ALA A 71 -0.43 -3.36 -10.78
N LEU A 72 -0.42 -3.39 -9.44
CA LEU A 72 -0.13 -4.59 -8.65
C LEU A 72 -1.16 -5.71 -8.91
N TRP A 73 -2.44 -5.35 -8.98
CA TRP A 73 -3.53 -6.28 -9.29
C TRP A 73 -3.38 -6.88 -10.69
N ALA A 74 -3.12 -6.03 -11.70
CA ALA A 74 -2.90 -6.45 -13.08
C ALA A 74 -1.68 -7.38 -13.19
N LEU A 75 -0.59 -7.07 -12.48
CA LEU A 75 0.60 -7.91 -12.42
C LEU A 75 0.30 -9.27 -11.78
N GLY A 76 -0.42 -9.28 -10.64
CA GLY A 76 -0.84 -10.48 -9.95
C GLY A 76 -1.68 -11.42 -10.82
N TRP A 77 -2.53 -10.87 -11.69
CA TRP A 77 -3.35 -11.65 -12.62
C TRP A 77 -2.62 -12.14 -13.87
N ARG A 78 -1.71 -11.31 -14.43
CA ARG A 78 -0.97 -11.64 -15.66
C ARG A 78 0.14 -12.65 -15.41
N ALA A 79 0.79 -12.62 -14.26
CA ALA A 79 1.87 -13.55 -13.93
C ALA A 79 1.31 -14.87 -13.38
N ARG A 80 1.32 -15.93 -14.20
CA ARG A 80 0.84 -17.27 -13.80
C ARG A 80 1.51 -17.79 -12.53
N GLU A 81 2.81 -17.53 -12.36
CA GLU A 81 3.57 -17.88 -11.16
C GLU A 81 3.01 -17.21 -9.91
N ILE A 82 2.80 -15.89 -9.94
CA ILE A 82 2.23 -15.14 -8.82
C ILE A 82 0.83 -15.63 -8.51
N ARG A 83 -0.03 -15.70 -9.54
CA ARG A 83 -1.43 -16.11 -9.41
C ARG A 83 -1.60 -17.47 -8.74
N ARG A 84 -0.77 -18.46 -9.12
CA ARG A 84 -0.90 -19.84 -8.64
C ARG A 84 -0.56 -19.95 -7.15
N HIS A 85 0.34 -19.09 -6.66
CA HIS A 85 0.89 -19.22 -5.31
C HIS A 85 0.37 -18.15 -4.34
N ARG A 86 -0.07 -16.98 -4.82
CA ARG A 86 -0.44 -15.84 -4.00
C ARG A 86 -1.73 -15.19 -4.50
N SER A 87 -2.78 -15.32 -3.69
CA SER A 87 -4.08 -14.69 -3.96
C SER A 87 -3.94 -13.16 -3.93
N PRO A 88 -4.51 -12.43 -4.92
CA PRO A 88 -4.57 -10.98 -4.89
C PRO A 88 -5.57 -10.44 -3.87
N PHE A 89 -6.24 -11.30 -3.07
CA PHE A 89 -7.21 -10.90 -2.05
C PHE A 89 -6.72 -9.76 -1.13
N TRP A 90 -5.46 -9.77 -0.71
CA TRP A 90 -4.90 -8.68 0.12
C TRP A 90 -4.86 -7.33 -0.62
N LEU A 91 -4.66 -7.33 -1.93
CA LEU A 91 -4.76 -6.11 -2.74
C LEU A 91 -6.21 -5.62 -2.82
N LEU A 92 -7.20 -6.52 -2.80
CA LEU A 92 -8.62 -6.14 -2.73
C LEU A 92 -8.94 -5.50 -1.37
N VAL A 93 -8.47 -6.09 -0.27
CA VAL A 93 -8.60 -5.50 1.07
C VAL A 93 -8.01 -4.09 1.09
N ALA A 94 -6.82 -3.92 0.51
CA ALA A 94 -6.17 -2.61 0.42
C ALA A 94 -6.97 -1.60 -0.41
N PHE A 95 -7.54 -2.04 -1.53
CA PHE A 95 -8.39 -1.23 -2.40
C PHE A 95 -9.68 -0.79 -1.70
N VAL A 96 -10.37 -1.71 -1.01
CA VAL A 96 -11.60 -1.40 -0.28
C VAL A 96 -11.32 -0.42 0.86
N ALA A 97 -10.27 -0.65 1.65
CA ALA A 97 -9.89 0.25 2.74
C ALA A 97 -9.59 1.66 2.23
N LEU A 98 -8.85 1.78 1.13
CA LEU A 98 -8.52 3.07 0.51
C LEU A 98 -9.77 3.75 -0.07
N THR A 99 -10.67 2.99 -0.70
CA THR A 99 -11.93 3.50 -1.26
C THR A 99 -12.84 4.05 -0.18
N LEU A 100 -13.04 3.31 0.92
CA LEU A 100 -13.82 3.80 2.06
C LEU A 100 -13.20 5.07 2.64
N ASN A 101 -11.87 5.14 2.73
CA ASN A 101 -11.21 6.32 3.26
C ASN A 101 -11.36 7.54 2.35
N ALA A 102 -11.16 7.37 1.05
CA ALA A 102 -11.20 8.45 0.07
C ALA A 102 -12.64 8.96 -0.19
N MET A 103 -13.60 8.04 -0.31
CA MET A 103 -14.97 8.36 -0.75
C MET A 103 -15.92 8.68 0.40
N TRP A 104 -15.61 8.24 1.62
CA TRP A 104 -16.53 8.41 2.76
C TRP A 104 -15.88 9.11 3.94
N VAL A 105 -14.79 8.57 4.50
CA VAL A 105 -14.19 9.12 5.73
C VAL A 105 -13.56 10.49 5.50
N SER A 106 -12.83 10.69 4.39
CA SER A 106 -12.17 11.98 4.11
C SER A 106 -13.17 13.12 3.86
N PRO A 107 -14.25 12.93 3.06
CA PRO A 107 -15.32 13.92 2.95
C PRO A 107 -16.00 14.20 4.30
N LEU A 108 -16.29 13.16 5.08
CA LEU A 108 -16.88 13.30 6.42
C LEU A 108 -15.98 14.12 7.36
N MET A 109 -14.67 13.88 7.35
CA MET A 109 -13.74 14.68 8.14
C MET A 109 -13.72 16.15 7.71
N THR A 110 -13.96 16.44 6.44
CA THR A 110 -14.01 17.81 5.92
C THR A 110 -15.25 18.54 6.42
N THR A 111 -16.40 17.86 6.46
CA THR A 111 -17.62 18.43 7.05
C THR A 111 -17.48 18.60 8.56
N LEU A 112 -16.85 17.64 9.25
CA LEU A 112 -16.64 17.69 10.70
C LEU A 112 -15.72 18.82 11.19
N LYS A 113 -15.01 19.49 10.28
CA LYS A 113 -14.23 20.70 10.59
C LYS A 113 -15.09 21.96 10.67
N GLN A 114 -16.34 21.91 10.18
CA GLN A 114 -17.24 23.05 10.23
C GLN A 114 -17.86 23.20 11.63
N PRO A 115 -18.04 24.43 12.14
CA PRO A 115 -18.57 24.67 13.49
C PRO A 115 -19.96 24.08 13.73
N GLU A 116 -20.76 23.98 12.66
CA GLU A 116 -22.16 23.55 12.70
C GLU A 116 -22.30 22.03 12.79
N THR A 117 -21.29 21.28 12.35
CA THR A 117 -21.30 19.82 12.26
C THR A 117 -20.12 19.25 13.04
N MET A 118 -19.98 19.58 14.32
CA MET A 118 -18.86 19.09 15.15
C MET A 118 -18.92 17.59 15.46
N LEU A 119 -20.09 16.97 15.30
CA LEU A 119 -20.33 15.56 15.63
C LEU A 119 -21.04 14.83 14.49
N TYR A 120 -20.61 13.60 14.23
CA TYR A 120 -21.31 12.65 13.38
C TYR A 120 -21.41 11.34 14.14
N TRP A 121 -22.64 10.87 14.37
CA TRP A 121 -22.95 9.73 15.25
C TRP A 121 -22.37 9.89 16.66
N GLY A 122 -22.38 11.12 17.19
CA GLY A 122 -21.81 11.45 18.50
C GLY A 122 -20.28 11.48 18.55
N MET A 123 -19.59 11.24 17.43
CA MET A 123 -18.13 11.21 17.35
C MET A 123 -17.60 12.48 16.65
N ASN A 124 -16.51 13.03 17.19
CA ASN A 124 -15.89 14.26 16.71
C ASN A 124 -14.85 14.02 15.61
N PHE A 125 -14.29 15.11 15.07
CA PHE A 125 -13.21 15.08 14.06
C PHE A 125 -12.03 14.17 14.45
N SER A 126 -11.59 14.19 15.71
CA SER A 126 -10.42 13.42 16.17
C SER A 126 -10.64 11.91 16.06
N PHE A 127 -11.85 11.45 16.39
CA PHE A 127 -12.21 10.04 16.24
C PHE A 127 -12.17 9.62 14.77
N TRP A 128 -12.82 10.38 13.90
CA TRP A 128 -12.86 10.08 12.46
C TRP A 128 -11.49 10.22 11.78
N HIS A 129 -10.63 11.10 12.28
CA HIS A 129 -9.22 11.13 11.90
C HIS A 129 -8.51 9.82 12.27
N GLY A 130 -8.73 9.29 13.47
CA GLY A 130 -8.21 7.98 13.87
C GLY A 130 -8.70 6.83 12.98
N VAL A 131 -9.99 6.83 12.60
CA VAL A 131 -10.56 5.87 11.64
C VAL A 131 -9.87 5.97 10.28
N SER A 132 -9.62 7.20 9.80
CA SER A 132 -8.89 7.42 8.54
C SER A 132 -7.47 6.86 8.59
N GLN A 133 -6.74 7.10 9.69
CA GLN A 133 -5.40 6.54 9.91
C GLN A 133 -5.42 5.01 9.93
N PHE A 134 -6.42 4.41 10.59
CA PHE A 134 -6.59 2.97 10.62
C PHE A 134 -6.82 2.38 9.22
N LEU A 135 -7.70 2.97 8.42
CA LEU A 135 -7.95 2.51 7.04
C LEU A 135 -6.69 2.63 6.17
N TYR A 136 -5.92 3.71 6.31
CA TYR A 136 -4.62 3.85 5.64
C TYR A 136 -3.64 2.75 6.05
N LEU A 137 -3.54 2.45 7.36
CA LEU A 137 -2.67 1.40 7.87
C LEU A 137 -3.07 0.01 7.37
N VAL A 138 -4.38 -0.27 7.31
CA VAL A 138 -4.91 -1.52 6.74
C VAL A 138 -4.52 -1.66 5.26
N SER A 139 -4.69 -0.58 4.48
CA SER A 139 -4.29 -0.58 3.07
C SER A 139 -2.80 -0.83 2.89
N TRP A 140 -1.97 -0.08 3.62
CA TRP A 140 -0.52 -0.22 3.61
C TRP A 140 -0.08 -1.62 4.05
N GLY A 141 -0.61 -2.11 5.16
CA GLY A 141 -0.26 -3.40 5.75
C GLY A 141 -0.64 -4.58 4.85
N ALA A 142 -1.79 -4.50 4.18
CA ALA A 142 -2.22 -5.53 3.24
C ALA A 142 -1.31 -5.58 1.99
N VAL A 143 -0.90 -4.43 1.43
CA VAL A 143 0.07 -4.39 0.32
C VAL A 143 1.45 -4.89 0.76
N ALA A 144 1.94 -4.45 1.92
CA ALA A 144 3.20 -4.91 2.47
C ALA A 144 3.21 -6.43 2.71
N TRP A 145 2.13 -6.97 3.29
CA TRP A 145 1.96 -8.41 3.49
C TRP A 145 1.97 -9.18 2.18
N TRP A 146 1.26 -8.68 1.17
CA TRP A 146 1.28 -9.27 -0.17
C TRP A 146 2.70 -9.26 -0.77
N GLY A 147 3.44 -8.16 -0.65
CA GLY A 147 4.84 -8.07 -1.09
C GLY A 147 5.78 -9.04 -0.36
N LEU A 148 5.66 -9.17 0.96
CA LEU A 148 6.42 -10.17 1.73
C LEU A 148 6.13 -11.60 1.23
N SER A 149 4.89 -11.87 0.83
CA SER A 149 4.50 -13.15 0.26
C SER A 149 5.16 -13.42 -1.11
N LEU A 150 5.37 -12.38 -1.93
CA LEU A 150 6.13 -12.46 -3.19
C LEU A 150 7.62 -12.70 -2.94
N MET A 151 8.19 -12.04 -1.93
CA MET A 151 9.60 -12.24 -1.55
C MET A 151 9.84 -13.69 -1.11
N ARG A 152 8.92 -14.26 -0.31
CA ARG A 152 8.98 -15.68 0.09
C ARG A 152 8.92 -16.61 -1.12
N LEU A 153 8.06 -16.31 -2.11
CA LEU A 153 7.98 -17.08 -3.36
C LEU A 153 9.30 -17.02 -4.13
N SER A 154 9.90 -15.84 -4.28
CA SER A 154 11.18 -15.67 -4.97
C SER A 154 12.36 -16.42 -4.31
N ARG A 155 12.31 -16.62 -2.98
CA ARG A 155 13.32 -17.39 -2.25
C ARG A 155 13.16 -18.90 -2.47
N GLN A 156 11.92 -19.38 -2.54
CA GLN A 156 11.62 -20.80 -2.83
C GLN A 156 12.03 -21.21 -4.24
N SER A 157 12.02 -20.27 -5.19
CA SER A 157 12.49 -20.51 -6.56
C SER A 157 14.01 -20.53 -6.71
N ARG A 158 14.81 -20.21 -5.67
CA ARG A 158 16.28 -20.28 -5.73
C ARG A 158 16.77 -21.71 -5.41
N PRO A 159 17.67 -22.30 -6.21
CA PRO A 159 18.23 -23.60 -5.91
C PRO A 159 19.10 -23.54 -4.64
N THR A 160 18.94 -24.53 -3.76
CA THR A 160 19.80 -24.73 -2.60
C THR A 160 21.16 -25.21 -3.10
N THR A 161 22.17 -24.34 -3.10
CA THR A 161 23.56 -24.77 -3.28
C THR A 161 24.00 -25.52 -2.03
N THR A 162 23.82 -26.84 -2.02
CA THR A 162 24.54 -27.73 -1.11
C THR A 162 25.98 -27.78 -1.57
N SER A 163 26.86 -27.05 -0.88
CA SER A 163 28.31 -27.25 -0.97
C SER A 163 28.62 -28.63 -0.39
N VAL A 164 29.09 -29.54 -1.24
CA VAL A 164 29.71 -30.81 -0.84
C VAL A 164 31.18 -30.57 -0.55
#